data_AF-A0A151RXX9-F1
#
_entry.id   AF-A0A151RXX9-F1
#
_cell.length_a   1.000
_cell.length_b   1.000
_cell.length_c   1.000
_cell.angle_alpha   90.00
_cell.angle_beta   90.00
_cell.angle_gamma   90.00
#
_symmetry.space_group_name_H-M   'P 1'
#
loop_
_entity.id
_entity.type
_entity.pdbx_description
1 polymer ?
#
loop_
_entity_poly.entity_id
_entity_poly.type
_entity_poly.pdbx_seq_one_letter_code
_entity_poly.pdbx_strand_id
1 'polypeptide(L)'
;FMSSPLKDHWSFVKCILRYLKGIITWGLHLLPTPTSAPFSLTTFCDVNWVVDPDDRRSTFGACVLLGPNLISRWSKKQVVVA
;
A
#
# COMPACT_ATOMS: atom_id res chain seq x y z
N PHE A 1 7.15 -25.13 0.31
CA PHE A 1 7.14 -23.78 -0.28
C PHE A 1 8.50 -23.11 -0.22
N MET A 2 9.05 -22.80 0.97
CA MET A 2 10.36 -22.16 1.10
C MET A 2 11.53 -23.01 0.54
N SER A 3 11.43 -24.33 0.60
CA SER A 3 12.43 -25.27 0.08
C SER A 3 12.15 -25.81 -1.33
N SER A 4 10.99 -25.50 -1.91
CA SER A 4 10.59 -25.96 -3.25
C SER A 4 9.54 -25.02 -3.85
N PRO A 5 9.95 -23.86 -4.40
CA PRO A 5 9.03 -22.87 -4.95
C PRO A 5 8.41 -23.36 -6.27
N LEU A 6 7.07 -23.29 -6.38
CA LEU A 6 6.36 -23.48 -7.65
C LEU A 6 6.54 -22.30 -8.63
N LYS A 7 6.20 -22.53 -9.91
CA LYS A 7 6.29 -21.53 -10.99
C LYS A 7 5.53 -20.23 -10.69
N ASP A 8 4.38 -20.32 -10.03
CA ASP A 8 3.58 -19.13 -9.69
C ASP A 8 4.31 -18.21 -8.72
N HIS A 9 5.04 -18.77 -7.74
CA HIS A 9 5.87 -17.98 -6.82
C HIS A 9 6.96 -17.22 -7.55
N TRP A 10 7.57 -17.85 -8.56
CA TRP A 10 8.57 -17.18 -9.38
C TRP A 10 7.98 -16.02 -10.18
N SER A 11 6.74 -16.15 -10.66
CA SER A 11 6.02 -15.07 -11.33
C SER A 11 5.78 -13.88 -10.38
N PHE A 12 5.30 -14.14 -9.17
CA PHE A 12 5.12 -13.12 -8.13
C PHE A 12 6.43 -12.43 -7.75
N VAL A 13 7.50 -13.19 -7.52
CA VAL A 13 8.84 -12.63 -7.21
C VAL A 13 9.32 -11.71 -8.33
N LYS A 14 9.18 -12.12 -9.61
CA LYS A 14 9.50 -11.26 -10.75
C LYS A 14 8.65 -10.00 -10.80
N CYS A 15 7.38 -10.06 -10.40
CA CYS A 15 6.54 -8.86 -10.29
C CYS A 15 7.10 -7.88 -9.27
N ILE A 16 7.44 -8.37 -8.07
CA ILE A 16 8.05 -7.57 -6.99
C ILE A 16 9.36 -6.93 -7.48
N LEU A 17 10.26 -7.70 -8.09
CA LEU A 17 11.54 -7.18 -8.58
C LEU A 17 11.37 -6.13 -9.69
N ARG A 18 10.41 -6.31 -10.61
CA ARG A 18 10.07 -5.31 -11.64
C ARG A 18 9.54 -4.02 -11.01
N TYR A 19 8.68 -4.13 -10.01
CA TYR A 19 8.17 -2.98 -9.27
C TYR A 19 9.32 -2.22 -8.61
N LEU A 20 10.14 -2.91 -7.82
CA LEU A 20 11.31 -2.32 -7.13
C LEU A 20 12.28 -1.63 -8.10
N LYS A 21 12.55 -2.26 -9.25
CA LYS A 21 13.39 -1.66 -10.29
C LYS A 21 12.78 -0.37 -10.86
N GLY A 22 11.46 -0.33 -11.04
CA GLY A 22 10.74 0.84 -11.57
C GLY A 22 10.67 2.02 -10.61
N ILE A 23 10.75 1.77 -9.30
CA ILE A 23 10.66 2.79 -8.25
C ILE A 23 12.01 3.12 -7.60
N ILE A 24 13.14 2.77 -8.22
CA ILE A 24 14.47 2.95 -7.60
C ILE A 24 14.80 4.42 -7.27
N THR A 25 14.20 5.36 -8.00
CA THR A 25 14.35 6.81 -7.77
C THR A 25 13.28 7.40 -6.87
N TRP A 26 12.30 6.61 -6.43
CA TRP A 26 11.18 7.07 -5.64
C TRP A 26 11.53 6.92 -4.16
N GLY A 27 11.24 7.96 -3.37
CA GLY A 27 11.46 7.99 -1.94
C GLY A 27 10.32 8.67 -1.20
N LEU A 28 10.31 8.52 0.13
CA LEU A 28 9.45 9.32 0.99
C LEU A 28 10.06 10.71 1.15
N HIS A 29 9.40 11.72 0.58
CA HIS A 29 9.80 13.11 0.72
C HIS A 29 9.00 13.75 1.85
N LEU A 30 9.72 14.22 2.87
CA LEU A 30 9.13 15.09 3.89
C LEU A 30 9.33 16.54 3.47
N LEU A 31 8.24 17.28 3.38
CA LEU A 31 8.20 18.67 2.98
C LEU A 31 7.98 19.56 4.21
N PRO A 32 8.70 20.68 4.35
CA PRO A 32 8.41 21.67 5.39
C PRO A 32 6.98 22.20 5.21
N THR A 33 6.20 22.19 6.28
CA THR A 33 4.88 22.82 6.28
C THR A 33 5.05 24.33 6.52
N PRO A 34 4.58 25.22 5.63
CA PRO A 34 4.66 26.66 5.84
C PRO A 34 3.94 27.07 7.12
N THR A 35 4.48 28.04 7.86
CA THR A 35 3.87 28.53 9.11
C THR A 35 2.49 29.17 8.89
N SER A 36 2.20 29.63 7.66
CA SER A 36 0.91 30.16 7.25
C SER A 36 -0.10 29.10 6.78
N ALA A 37 0.34 27.86 6.58
CA ALA A 37 -0.53 26.79 6.11
C ALA A 37 -1.34 26.21 7.30
N PRO A 38 -2.62 25.88 7.10
CA PRO A 38 -3.41 25.24 8.13
C PRO A 38 -2.82 23.87 8.49
N PHE A 39 -2.77 23.57 9.78
CA PHE A 39 -2.39 22.25 10.28
C PHE A 39 -3.54 21.26 10.01
N SER A 40 -3.60 20.73 8.79
CA SER A 40 -4.67 19.83 8.34
C SER A 40 -4.26 18.36 8.46
N LEU A 41 -5.20 17.55 8.95
CA LEU A 41 -5.09 16.09 8.94
C LEU A 41 -5.98 15.55 7.83
N THR A 42 -5.38 14.93 6.81
CA THR A 42 -6.09 14.39 5.64
C THR A 42 -5.96 12.89 5.62
N THR A 43 -7.06 12.17 5.50
CA THR A 43 -7.06 10.70 5.44
C THR A 43 -7.62 10.26 4.09
N PHE A 44 -6.90 9.37 3.42
CA PHE A 44 -7.39 8.66 2.23
C PHE A 44 -7.62 7.20 2.57
N CYS A 45 -8.64 6.61 1.97
CA CYS A 45 -8.96 5.19 2.11
C CYS A 45 -9.18 4.61 0.71
N ASP A 46 -8.53 3.49 0.40
CA ASP A 46 -8.81 2.67 -0.76
C ASP A 46 -9.48 1.36 -0.32
N VAL A 47 -10.33 0.82 -1.18
CA VAL A 47 -10.85 -0.54 -1.03
C VAL A 47 -10.55 -1.27 -2.32
N ASN A 48 -9.71 -2.30 -2.23
CA ASN A 48 -9.43 -3.17 -3.35
C ASN A 48 -10.53 -4.22 -3.43
N TRP A 49 -11.40 -4.09 -4.43
CA TRP A 49 -12.38 -5.12 -4.83
C TRP A 49 -11.73 -6.28 -5.59
N VAL A 50 -10.39 -6.36 -5.62
CA VAL A 50 -9.71 -7.56 -6.10
C VAL A 50 -9.93 -8.63 -5.04
N VAL A 51 -11.03 -9.35 -5.22
CA VAL A 51 -11.49 -10.50 -4.45
C VAL A 51 -10.35 -11.50 -4.43
N ASP A 52 -9.80 -11.77 -3.24
CA ASP A 52 -8.85 -12.86 -3.04
C ASP A 52 -9.50 -14.16 -3.57
N PRO A 53 -8.90 -14.86 -4.55
CA PRO A 53 -9.52 -16.06 -5.12
C PRO A 53 -9.75 -17.16 -4.07
N ASP A 54 -8.98 -17.15 -2.97
CA ASP A 54 -9.07 -18.18 -1.93
C ASP A 54 -10.22 -17.92 -0.94
N ASP A 55 -10.40 -16.69 -0.45
CA ASP A 55 -11.39 -16.37 0.60
C ASP A 55 -12.39 -15.26 0.26
N ARG A 56 -12.27 -14.68 -0.94
CA ARG A 56 -13.11 -13.63 -1.49
C ARG A 56 -13.21 -12.35 -0.68
N ARG A 57 -12.29 -12.12 0.25
CA ARG A 57 -12.31 -10.94 1.11
C ARG A 57 -11.59 -9.78 0.45
N SER A 58 -12.23 -8.61 0.48
CA SER A 58 -11.61 -7.36 0.06
C SER A 58 -10.50 -6.96 1.04
N THR A 59 -9.50 -6.24 0.53
CA THR A 59 -8.48 -5.59 1.36
C THR A 59 -8.65 -4.09 1.23
N PHE A 60 -8.79 -3.39 2.35
CA PHE A 60 -8.83 -1.93 2.34
C PHE A 60 -7.52 -1.37 2.90
N GLY A 61 -7.04 -0.31 2.27
CA GLY A 61 -5.88 0.46 2.71
C GLY A 61 -6.30 1.85 3.17
N ALA A 62 -5.55 2.45 4.07
CA ALA A 62 -5.69 3.86 4.36
C ALA A 62 -4.35 4.51 4.65
N CYS A 63 -4.27 5.82 4.40
CA CYS A 63 -3.12 6.64 4.69
C CYS A 63 -3.54 7.99 5.27
N VAL A 64 -2.76 8.48 6.24
CA VAL A 64 -3.00 9.74 6.94
C VAL A 64 -1.84 10.67 6.68
N LEU A 65 -2.17 11.84 6.17
CA LEU A 65 -1.25 12.95 5.95
C LEU A 65 -1.48 14.03 6.99
N LEU A 66 -0.39 14.64 7.43
CA LEU A 66 -0.37 15.86 8.20
C LEU A 66 0.27 16.97 7.35
N GLY A 67 -0.55 17.92 6.92
CA GLY A 67 -0.18 18.82 5.83
C GLY A 67 0.25 18.02 4.59
N PRO A 68 1.44 18.28 4.02
CA PRO A 68 1.93 17.54 2.85
C PRO A 68 2.56 16.17 3.18
N ASN A 69 2.73 15.83 4.46
CA ASN A 69 3.57 14.70 4.89
C ASN A 69 2.74 13.48 5.29
N LEU A 70 3.11 12.31 4.78
CA LEU A 70 2.53 11.04 5.21
C LEU A 70 3.03 10.68 6.63
N ILE A 71 2.10 10.49 7.57
CA ILE A 71 2.43 10.11 8.97
C ILE A 71 2.07 8.68 9.31
N SER A 72 1.10 8.08 8.62
CA SER A 72 0.69 6.69 8.87
C SER A 72 0.08 6.07 7.63
N ARG A 73 0.33 4.78 7.42
CA ARG A 73 -0.30 3.94 6.39
C ARG A 73 -0.59 2.58 6.99
N TRP A 74 -1.76 2.04 6.71
CA TRP A 74 -2.10 0.67 7.08
C TRP A 74 -2.92 0.00 5.99
N SER A 75 -3.00 -1.33 6.08
CA SER A 75 -3.83 -2.18 5.24
C SER A 75 -4.49 -3.23 6.13
N LYS A 76 -5.76 -3.54 5.87
CA LYS A 76 -6.54 -4.50 6.63
C LYS A 76 -7.40 -5.34 5.69
N LYS A 77 -7.28 -6.66 5.82
CA LYS A 77 -8.18 -7.61 5.16
C LYS A 77 -9.56 -7.56 5.84
N GLN A 78 -10.61 -7.44 5.06
CA GLN A 78 -11.97 -7.42 5.58
C GLN A 78 -12.33 -8.80 6.14
N VAL A 79 -12.98 -8.84 7.30
CA VAL A 79 -13.37 -10.12 7.95
C VAL A 79 -14.64 -10.70 7.31
N VAL A 80 -15.48 -9.81 6.77
CA VAL A 80 -16.81 -10.13 6.22
C VAL A 80 -16.74 -10.07 4.69
N VAL A 81 -17.36 -11.06 4.05
CA VAL A 81 -17.60 -11.10 2.60
C VAL A 81 -19.00 -10.54 2.33
N ALA A 82 -19.16 -9.75 1.28
CA ALA A 82 -20.45 -9.18 0.88
C ALA A 82 -21.40 -10.23 0.28
#